data_AF-A0A7V6KWQ0-F1
#
_entry.id   AF-A0A7V6KWQ0-F1
#
_cell.length_a   1.000
_cell.length_b   1.000
_cell.length_c   1.000
_cell.angle_alpha   90.00
_cell.angle_beta   90.00
_cell.angle_gamma   90.00
#
_symmetry.space_group_name_H-M   'P 1'
#
loop_
_entity.id
_entity.type
_entity.pdbx_description
1 polymer ?
#
loop_
_entity_poly.entity_id
_entity_poly.type
_entity_poly.pdbx_seq_one_letter_code
_entity_poly.pdbx_strand_id
1 'polypeptide(L)'
;MNDTEMGIIEQITTNLTQLLRGKKATPLSYDDYPPALELLVKRINELIYSFSEIWDFILPLSQGILSVEPPKASNLMASPFKELHSQLRTLVWQVQQVAQGDYNQRVHFMGEFSQAFNSMVVALAEKDRLIQEHIRFLENEAKKLRERESRYASAIKNALGGIFIFDPQTKRILEANEQFTLMMGYDQEETESLRIYDFYQEKSLAEEDLQDILGKSLHSITNRQYRRKDGTYISVDISTCWSESGKSSV
;
A
#
# COMPACT_ATOMS: atom_id res chain seq x y z
N MET A 1 7.12 -36.27 -68.51
CA MET A 1 6.14 -35.97 -67.44
C MET A 1 4.77 -35.90 -68.09
N ASN A 2 3.78 -36.58 -67.52
CA ASN A 2 2.39 -36.48 -67.96
C ASN A 2 1.75 -35.21 -67.37
N ASP A 3 0.67 -34.71 -67.98
CA ASP A 3 -0.02 -33.46 -67.54
C ASP A 3 -0.45 -33.50 -66.06
N THR A 4 -0.78 -34.68 -65.55
CA THR A 4 -1.09 -34.94 -64.13
C THR A 4 0.09 -34.72 -63.20
N GLU A 5 1.29 -35.14 -63.61
CA GLU A 5 2.54 -34.95 -62.85
C GLU A 5 2.97 -33.47 -62.87
N MET A 6 2.69 -32.74 -63.94
CA MET A 6 2.99 -31.30 -64.00
C MET A 6 2.05 -30.50 -63.09
N GLY A 7 0.76 -30.81 -63.09
CA GLY A 7 -0.24 -30.14 -62.26
C GLY A 7 0.02 -30.29 -60.75
N ILE A 8 0.40 -31.48 -60.28
CA ILE A 8 0.73 -31.70 -58.88
C ILE A 8 2.03 -31.01 -58.45
N ILE A 9 3.04 -30.92 -59.34
CA ILE A 9 4.24 -30.13 -59.05
C ILE A 9 3.88 -28.64 -58.90
N GLU A 10 3.01 -28.09 -59.76
CA GLU A 10 2.53 -26.72 -59.62
C GLU A 10 1.78 -26.49 -58.30
N GLN A 11 0.96 -27.45 -57.86
CA GLN A 11 0.29 -27.40 -56.56
C GLN A 11 1.28 -27.46 -55.40
N ILE A 12 2.29 -28.33 -55.45
CA ILE A 12 3.37 -28.39 -54.46
C ILE A 12 4.09 -27.03 -54.42
N THR A 13 4.49 -26.47 -55.56
CA THR A 13 5.13 -25.16 -55.64
C THR A 13 4.25 -24.06 -55.04
N THR A 14 2.95 -24.09 -55.31
CA THR A 14 1.98 -23.14 -54.76
C THR A 14 1.90 -23.26 -53.24
N ASN A 15 1.76 -24.47 -52.71
CA ASN A 15 1.70 -24.72 -51.26
C ASN A 15 2.98 -24.29 -50.56
N LEU A 16 4.15 -24.64 -51.11
CA LEU A 16 5.44 -24.20 -50.57
C LEU A 16 5.56 -22.66 -50.59
N THR A 17 5.10 -22.02 -51.66
CA THR A 17 5.08 -20.54 -51.75
C THR A 17 4.19 -19.92 -50.67
N GLN A 18 3.05 -20.53 -50.34
CA GLN A 18 2.19 -20.07 -49.25
C GLN A 18 2.87 -20.22 -47.88
N LEU A 19 3.46 -21.39 -47.61
CA LEU A 19 4.19 -21.65 -46.36
C LEU A 19 5.35 -20.67 -46.16
N LEU A 20 6.14 -20.41 -47.20
CA LEU A 20 7.24 -19.44 -47.17
C LEU A 20 6.77 -18.00 -46.92
N ARG A 21 5.50 -17.69 -47.25
CA ARG A 21 4.87 -16.40 -46.95
C ARG A 21 4.17 -16.37 -45.59
N GLY A 22 4.37 -17.40 -44.76
CA GLY A 22 3.74 -17.50 -43.45
C GLY A 22 2.24 -17.80 -43.49
N LYS A 23 1.71 -18.29 -44.62
CA LYS A 23 0.30 -18.64 -44.77
C LYS A 23 0.10 -20.15 -44.67
N LYS A 24 -1.02 -20.56 -44.08
CA LYS A 24 -1.43 -21.97 -44.11
C LYS A 24 -1.75 -22.38 -45.54
N ALA A 25 -1.35 -23.59 -45.88
CA ALA A 25 -1.64 -24.23 -47.15
C ALA A 25 -2.63 -25.39 -46.96
N THR A 26 -3.32 -25.76 -48.03
CA THR A 26 -4.24 -26.90 -48.05
C THR A 26 -3.48 -28.18 -48.43
N PRO A 27 -3.64 -29.29 -47.70
CA PRO A 27 -3.05 -30.57 -48.07
C PRO A 27 -3.46 -31.00 -49.49
N LEU A 28 -2.52 -31.63 -50.17
CA LEU A 28 -2.70 -32.19 -51.52
C LEU A 28 -3.50 -33.51 -51.43
N SER A 29 -4.31 -33.77 -52.45
CA SER A 29 -5.04 -35.04 -52.60
C SER A 29 -4.08 -36.20 -52.89
N TYR A 30 -4.50 -37.42 -52.54
CA TYR A 30 -3.88 -38.64 -53.01
C TYR A 30 -4.60 -39.11 -54.26
N ASP A 31 -3.96 -38.97 -55.41
CA ASP A 31 -4.36 -39.68 -56.63
C ASP A 31 -3.36 -40.82 -56.87
N ASP A 32 -3.70 -41.78 -57.74
CA ASP A 32 -2.93 -43.00 -58.03
C ASP A 32 -1.58 -42.67 -58.72
N TYR A 33 -0.67 -42.06 -57.96
CA TYR A 33 0.58 -41.50 -58.41
C TYR A 33 1.68 -42.57 -58.46
N PRO A 34 2.72 -42.38 -59.30
CA PRO A 34 3.94 -43.16 -59.18
C PRO A 34 4.49 -43.10 -57.73
N PRO A 35 5.07 -44.19 -57.20
CA PRO A 35 5.48 -44.28 -55.79
C PRO A 35 6.40 -43.14 -55.30
N ALA A 36 7.27 -42.63 -56.17
CA ALA A 36 8.16 -41.51 -55.83
C ALA A 36 7.39 -40.20 -55.58
N LEU A 37 6.34 -39.96 -56.37
CA LEU A 37 5.50 -38.77 -56.27
C LEU A 37 4.51 -38.89 -55.11
N GLU A 38 3.98 -40.08 -54.86
CA GLU A 38 3.15 -40.37 -53.68
C GLU A 38 3.92 -40.08 -52.39
N LEU A 39 5.17 -40.53 -52.29
CA LEU A 39 6.03 -40.26 -51.14
C LEU A 39 6.28 -38.75 -50.98
N LEU A 40 6.54 -38.03 -52.07
CA LEU A 40 6.75 -36.58 -52.02
C LEU A 40 5.49 -35.85 -51.53
N VAL A 41 4.31 -36.17 -52.08
CA VAL A 41 3.01 -35.62 -51.66
C VAL A 41 2.78 -35.87 -50.17
N LYS A 42 3.06 -37.09 -49.69
CA LYS A 42 2.98 -37.42 -48.26
C LYS A 42 3.90 -36.54 -47.42
N ARG A 43 5.16 -36.34 -47.81
CA ARG A 43 6.11 -35.48 -47.07
C ARG A 43 5.70 -34.01 -47.09
N ILE A 44 5.17 -33.51 -48.20
CA ILE A 44 4.65 -32.15 -48.30
C ILE A 44 3.42 -31.97 -47.39
N ASN A 45 2.50 -32.94 -47.36
CA ASN A 45 1.35 -32.90 -46.47
C ASN A 45 1.77 -32.95 -44.98
N GLU A 46 2.74 -33.81 -44.62
CA GLU A 46 3.33 -33.82 -43.27
C GLU A 46 3.92 -32.45 -42.89
N LEU A 47 4.60 -31.76 -43.82
CA LEU A 47 5.12 -30.41 -43.61
C LEU A 47 4.00 -29.37 -43.44
N ILE A 48 2.95 -29.44 -44.26
CA ILE A 48 1.79 -28.54 -44.17
C ILE A 48 1.09 -28.67 -42.81
N TYR A 49 0.82 -29.91 -42.37
CA TYR A 49 0.21 -30.16 -41.06
C TYR A 49 1.11 -29.67 -39.93
N SER A 50 2.41 -29.96 -40.01
CA SER A 50 3.40 -29.52 -39.02
C SER A 50 3.44 -27.99 -38.90
N PHE A 51 3.47 -27.27 -40.03
CA PHE A 51 3.44 -25.82 -40.05
C PHE A 51 2.12 -25.26 -39.51
N SER A 52 0.98 -25.84 -39.88
CA SER A 52 -0.32 -25.39 -39.37
C SER A 52 -0.41 -25.54 -37.85
N GLU A 53 0.00 -26.68 -37.30
CA GLU A 53 0.00 -26.90 -35.85
C GLU A 53 0.91 -25.88 -35.12
N ILE A 54 2.07 -25.55 -35.69
CA ILE A 54 2.96 -24.51 -35.13
C ILE A 54 2.28 -23.15 -35.19
N TRP A 55 1.65 -22.79 -36.31
CA TRP A 55 0.98 -21.51 -36.48
C TRP A 55 -0.19 -21.33 -35.51
N ASP A 56 -1.02 -22.37 -35.36
CA ASP A 56 -2.14 -22.39 -34.42
C ASP A 56 -1.72 -22.22 -32.96
N PHE A 57 -0.48 -22.60 -32.65
CA PHE A 57 0.10 -22.46 -31.33
C PHE A 57 0.80 -21.12 -31.11
N ILE A 58 1.62 -20.67 -32.07
CA ILE A 58 2.41 -19.43 -31.95
C ILE A 58 1.53 -18.20 -31.98
N LEU A 59 0.49 -18.16 -32.82
CA LEU A 59 -0.31 -16.95 -32.98
C LEU A 59 -0.97 -16.53 -31.64
N PRO A 60 -1.67 -17.41 -30.91
CA PRO A 60 -2.15 -17.08 -29.57
C PRO A 60 -1.02 -16.80 -28.57
N LEU A 61 0.08 -17.57 -28.62
CA LEU A 61 1.23 -17.37 -27.74
C LEU A 61 1.82 -15.96 -27.88
N SER A 62 1.91 -15.44 -29.10
CA SER A 62 2.38 -14.09 -29.39
C SER A 62 1.48 -12.98 -28.83
N GLN A 63 0.21 -13.31 -28.56
CA GLN A 63 -0.77 -12.44 -27.92
C GLN A 63 -0.81 -12.61 -26.39
N GLY A 64 0.10 -13.42 -25.82
CA GLY A 64 0.18 -13.70 -24.39
C GLY A 64 -0.82 -14.75 -23.91
N ILE A 65 -1.50 -15.47 -24.81
CA ILE A 65 -2.45 -16.53 -24.45
C ILE A 65 -1.66 -17.81 -24.17
N LEU A 66 -1.39 -18.08 -22.90
CA LEU A 66 -0.61 -19.27 -22.47
C LEU A 66 -1.48 -20.50 -22.14
N SER A 67 -2.80 -20.39 -22.22
CA SER A 67 -3.75 -21.48 -22.01
C SER A 67 -3.92 -22.40 -23.23
N VAL A 68 -3.22 -22.11 -24.33
CA VAL A 68 -3.28 -22.94 -25.54
C VAL A 68 -2.66 -24.31 -25.34
N GLU A 69 -3.24 -25.31 -25.99
CA GLU A 69 -2.71 -26.66 -26.01
C GLU A 69 -1.42 -26.71 -26.83
N PRO A 70 -0.36 -27.37 -26.33
CA PRO A 70 0.88 -27.50 -27.07
C PRO A 70 0.70 -28.40 -28.31
N PRO A 71 1.46 -28.17 -29.40
CA PRO A 71 1.42 -29.02 -30.58
C PRO A 71 1.73 -30.48 -30.24
N LYS A 72 1.33 -31.42 -31.11
CA LYS A 72 1.52 -32.85 -30.86
C LYS A 72 3.00 -33.20 -30.68
N ALA A 73 3.29 -34.23 -29.88
CA ALA A 73 4.67 -34.69 -29.64
C ALA A 73 5.39 -35.14 -30.93
N SER A 74 4.63 -35.61 -31.92
CA SER A 74 5.15 -35.97 -33.25
C SER A 74 5.71 -34.79 -34.05
N ASN A 75 5.30 -33.56 -33.73
CA ASN A 75 5.78 -32.37 -34.41
C ASN A 75 7.08 -31.87 -33.75
N LEU A 76 8.21 -32.40 -34.22
CA LEU A 76 9.54 -32.03 -33.71
C LEU A 76 9.92 -30.58 -34.03
N MET A 77 9.38 -30.00 -35.12
CA MET A 77 9.58 -28.60 -35.51
C MET A 77 8.95 -27.64 -34.49
N ALA A 78 7.95 -28.09 -33.74
CA ALA A 78 7.30 -27.31 -32.70
C ALA A 78 8.11 -27.21 -31.39
N SER A 79 9.19 -27.99 -31.23
CA SER A 79 9.89 -28.13 -29.94
C SER A 79 10.40 -26.81 -29.34
N PRO A 80 11.03 -25.90 -30.11
CA PRO A 80 11.49 -24.61 -29.56
C PRO A 80 10.34 -23.73 -29.05
N PHE A 81 9.18 -23.79 -29.72
CA PHE A 81 8.01 -23.01 -29.33
C PHE A 81 7.36 -23.57 -28.06
N LYS A 82 7.34 -24.90 -27.90
CA LYS A 82 6.86 -25.55 -26.67
C LYS A 82 7.73 -25.17 -25.48
N GLU A 83 9.05 -25.16 -25.67
CA GLU A 83 10.00 -24.73 -24.65
C GLU A 83 9.73 -23.27 -24.25
N LEU A 84 9.59 -22.38 -25.23
CA LEU A 84 9.24 -20.98 -24.99
C LEU A 84 7.92 -20.82 -24.21
N HIS A 85 6.88 -21.56 -24.58
CA HIS A 85 5.59 -21.56 -23.88
C HIS A 85 5.71 -22.04 -22.44
N SER A 86 6.44 -23.13 -22.20
CA SER A 86 6.73 -23.65 -20.85
C SER A 86 7.45 -22.61 -19.99
N GLN A 87 8.48 -21.98 -20.56
CA GLN A 87 9.24 -20.91 -19.90
C GLN A 87 8.35 -19.70 -19.56
N LEU A 88 7.52 -19.24 -20.50
CA LEU A 88 6.59 -18.13 -20.28
C LEU A 88 5.56 -18.46 -19.18
N ARG A 89 5.02 -19.68 -19.16
CA ARG A 89 4.09 -20.12 -18.10
C ARG A 89 4.75 -20.11 -16.73
N THR A 90 5.98 -20.62 -16.66
CA THR A 90 6.78 -20.62 -15.43
C THR A 90 7.02 -19.18 -14.97
N LEU A 91 7.42 -18.29 -15.88
CA LEU A 91 7.65 -16.88 -15.59
C LEU A 91 6.39 -16.21 -15.04
N VAL A 92 5.23 -16.41 -15.67
CA VAL A 92 3.95 -15.84 -15.19
C VAL A 92 3.67 -16.30 -13.76
N TRP A 93 3.88 -17.58 -13.46
CA TRP A 93 3.73 -18.09 -12.11
C TRP A 93 4.72 -17.43 -11.13
N GLN A 94 5.99 -17.29 -11.49
CA GLN A 94 7.01 -16.65 -10.65
C GLN A 94 6.69 -15.18 -10.37
N VAL A 95 6.23 -14.44 -11.39
CA VAL A 95 5.78 -13.04 -11.25
C VAL A 95 4.61 -12.95 -10.26
N GLN A 96 3.65 -13.87 -10.33
CA GLN A 96 2.53 -13.90 -9.40
C GLN A 96 2.98 -14.18 -7.95
N GLN A 97 3.97 -15.06 -7.75
CA GLN A 97 4.52 -15.32 -6.42
C GLN A 97 5.26 -14.09 -5.85
N VAL A 98 6.03 -13.38 -6.67
CA VAL A 98 6.66 -12.11 -6.27
C VAL A 98 5.60 -11.08 -5.89
N ALA A 99 4.52 -10.95 -6.66
CA ALA A 99 3.42 -10.04 -6.36
C ALA A 99 2.67 -10.38 -5.05
N GLN A 100 2.73 -11.64 -4.60
CA GLN A 100 2.20 -12.09 -3.32
C GLN A 100 3.19 -11.89 -2.16
N GLY A 101 4.37 -11.32 -2.42
CA GLY A 101 5.40 -11.01 -1.43
C GLY A 101 6.51 -12.06 -1.30
N ASP A 102 6.53 -13.11 -2.12
CA ASP A 102 7.65 -14.06 -2.14
C ASP A 102 8.80 -13.54 -3.00
N TYR A 103 9.68 -12.75 -2.37
CA TYR A 103 10.85 -12.18 -3.02
C TYR A 103 12.04 -13.15 -3.16
N ASN A 104 11.86 -14.45 -2.90
CA ASN A 104 12.90 -15.46 -3.14
C ASN A 104 12.89 -16.00 -4.57
N GLN A 105 11.84 -15.69 -5.33
CA GLN A 105 11.70 -16.14 -6.72
C GLN A 105 12.81 -15.57 -7.61
N ARG A 106 13.34 -16.42 -8.48
CA ARG A 106 14.40 -16.04 -9.44
C ARG A 106 14.11 -16.62 -10.81
N VAL A 107 14.33 -15.80 -11.84
CA VAL A 107 14.29 -16.22 -13.24
C VAL A 107 15.73 -16.45 -13.69
N HIS A 108 16.02 -17.58 -14.33
CA HIS A 108 17.37 -17.90 -14.84
C HIS A 108 17.45 -17.97 -16.37
N PHE A 109 16.31 -17.87 -17.05
CA PHE A 109 16.15 -18.00 -18.49
C PHE A 109 15.71 -16.65 -19.11
N MET A 110 15.81 -16.48 -20.43
CA MET A 110 15.57 -15.22 -21.16
C MET A 110 16.69 -14.15 -21.06
N GLY A 111 17.94 -14.55 -20.84
CA GLY A 111 19.09 -13.66 -20.99
C GLY A 111 18.99 -12.39 -20.13
N GLU A 112 19.12 -11.22 -20.76
CA GLU A 112 19.08 -9.91 -20.08
C GLU A 112 17.79 -9.65 -19.31
N PHE A 113 16.65 -10.19 -19.75
CA PHE A 113 15.38 -10.05 -19.04
C PHE A 113 15.48 -10.62 -17.62
N SER A 114 16.13 -11.79 -17.47
CA SER A 114 16.29 -12.44 -16.16
C SER A 114 17.07 -11.56 -15.18
N GLN A 115 18.09 -10.86 -15.67
CA GLN A 115 18.92 -9.97 -14.86
C GLN A 115 18.09 -8.78 -14.38
N ALA A 116 17.41 -8.09 -15.28
CA ALA A 116 16.55 -6.95 -14.96
C ALA A 116 15.43 -7.35 -13.98
N PHE A 117 14.77 -8.48 -14.23
CA PHE A 117 13.72 -9.01 -13.35
C PHE A 117 14.25 -9.31 -11.95
N ASN A 118 15.33 -10.07 -11.83
CA ASN A 118 15.90 -10.42 -10.53
C ASN A 118 16.37 -9.19 -9.75
N SER A 119 16.96 -8.20 -10.42
CA SER A 119 17.32 -6.92 -9.79
C SER A 119 16.09 -6.17 -9.26
N MET A 120 14.98 -6.17 -10.00
CA MET A 120 13.72 -5.58 -9.55
C MET A 120 13.16 -6.31 -8.32
N VAL A 121 13.21 -7.65 -8.29
CA VAL A 121 12.77 -8.45 -7.12
C VAL A 121 13.57 -8.11 -5.87
N VAL A 122 14.89 -7.94 -6.00
CA VAL A 122 15.75 -7.53 -4.88
C VAL A 122 15.39 -6.12 -4.38
N ALA A 123 15.16 -5.18 -5.30
CA ALA A 123 14.76 -3.82 -4.93
C ALA A 123 13.39 -3.76 -4.24
N LEU A 124 12.43 -4.59 -4.68
CA LEU A 124 11.13 -4.74 -4.04
C LEU A 124 11.26 -5.28 -2.61
N ALA A 125 12.07 -6.34 -2.42
CA ALA A 125 12.31 -6.92 -1.11
C ALA A 125 12.85 -5.90 -0.11
N GLU A 126 13.81 -5.07 -0.54
CA GLU A 126 14.39 -4.03 0.30
C GLU A 126 13.37 -2.93 0.64
N LYS A 127 12.58 -2.50 -0.34
CA LYS A 127 11.53 -1.50 -0.12
C LYS A 127 10.48 -2.01 0.88
N ASP A 128 10.04 -3.24 0.74
CA ASP A 128 9.08 -3.86 1.66
C ASP A 128 9.64 -3.97 3.08
N ARG A 129 10.91 -4.36 3.21
CA ARG A 129 11.58 -4.38 4.52
C ARG A 129 11.59 -3.00 5.17
N LEU A 130 11.96 -1.96 4.45
CA LEU A 130 11.98 -0.58 4.97
C LEU A 130 10.59 -0.11 5.38
N ILE A 131 9.55 -0.46 4.60
CA ILE A 131 8.17 -0.14 4.95
C ILE A 131 7.78 -0.84 6.26
N GLN A 132 8.09 -2.12 6.43
CA GLN A 132 7.79 -2.86 7.65
C GLN A 132 8.53 -2.30 8.87
N GLU A 133 9.80 -1.91 8.71
CA GLU A 133 10.57 -1.24 9.77
C GLU A 133 9.95 0.12 10.13
N HIS A 134 9.49 0.90 9.15
CA HIS A 134 8.85 2.19 9.39
C HIS A 134 7.48 2.04 10.08
N ILE A 135 6.66 1.07 9.68
CA ILE A 135 5.39 0.76 10.35
C ILE A 135 5.65 0.44 11.82
N ARG A 136 6.59 -0.45 12.11
CA ARG A 136 6.95 -0.83 13.49
C ARG A 136 7.46 0.37 14.30
N PHE A 137 8.22 1.25 13.67
CA PHE A 137 8.68 2.50 14.30
C PHE A 137 7.49 3.40 14.68
N LEU A 138 6.56 3.64 13.74
CA LEU A 138 5.37 4.46 13.99
C LEU A 138 4.46 3.87 15.07
N GLU A 139 4.24 2.56 15.07
CA GLU A 139 3.46 1.87 16.11
C GLU A 139 4.06 2.07 17.50
N ASN A 140 5.38 1.97 17.62
CA ASN A 140 6.09 2.19 18.88
C ASN A 140 6.01 3.66 19.34
N GLU A 141 6.17 4.63 18.44
CA GLU A 141 6.01 6.05 18.79
C GLU A 141 4.57 6.38 19.19
N ALA A 142 3.57 5.87 18.48
CA ALA A 142 2.16 6.02 18.85
C ALA A 142 1.86 5.41 20.22
N LYS A 143 2.44 4.24 20.54
CA LYS A 143 2.32 3.62 21.86
C LYS A 143 2.94 4.49 22.95
N LYS A 144 4.18 4.98 22.76
CA LYS A 144 4.84 5.87 23.73
C LYS A 144 4.05 7.15 23.96
N LEU A 145 3.48 7.73 22.90
CA LEU A 145 2.65 8.93 23.00
C LEU A 145 1.40 8.65 23.86
N ARG A 146 0.66 7.57 23.58
CA ARG A 146 -0.50 7.16 24.38
C ARG A 146 -0.14 6.88 25.84
N GLU A 147 0.99 6.24 26.11
CA GLU A 147 1.46 6.00 27.47
C GLU A 147 1.85 7.28 28.21
N ARG A 148 2.33 8.31 27.50
CA ARG A 148 2.60 9.63 28.08
C ARG A 148 1.30 10.35 28.38
N GLU A 149 0.38 10.42 27.42
CA GLU A 149 -0.95 11.03 27.59
C GLU A 149 -1.72 10.40 28.74
N SER A 150 -1.77 9.07 28.82
CA SER A 150 -2.45 8.35 29.91
C SER A 150 -1.82 8.64 31.27
N ARG A 151 -0.48 8.73 31.35
CA ARG A 151 0.22 9.13 32.58
C ARG A 151 -0.11 10.57 32.99
N TYR A 152 -0.11 11.51 32.04
CA TYR A 152 -0.47 12.90 32.33
C TYR A 152 -1.93 13.02 32.78
N ALA A 153 -2.87 12.40 32.06
CA ALA A 153 -4.28 12.38 32.44
C ALA A 153 -4.49 11.79 33.85
N SER A 154 -3.79 10.69 34.17
CA SER A 154 -3.85 10.08 35.50
C SER A 154 -3.24 10.98 36.58
N ALA A 155 -2.14 11.68 36.30
CA ALA A 155 -1.53 12.62 37.23
C ALA A 155 -2.44 13.83 37.52
N ILE A 156 -3.08 14.40 36.48
CA ILE A 156 -4.03 15.51 36.61
C ILE A 156 -5.27 15.07 37.39
N LYS A 157 -5.82 13.90 37.09
CA LYS A 157 -7.01 13.36 37.76
C LYS A 157 -6.77 13.09 39.24
N ASN A 158 -5.61 12.54 39.60
CA ASN A 158 -5.28 12.21 41.00
C ASN A 158 -4.60 13.36 41.75
N ALA A 159 -4.52 14.56 41.17
CA ALA A 159 -3.96 15.71 41.86
C ALA A 159 -4.83 16.09 43.07
N LEU A 160 -4.19 16.30 44.23
CA LEU A 160 -4.89 16.71 45.46
C LEU A 160 -5.43 18.15 45.40
N GLY A 161 -4.79 18.99 44.59
CA GLY A 161 -5.21 20.37 44.33
C GLY A 161 -6.03 20.49 43.04
N GLY A 162 -6.80 21.57 42.96
CA GLY A 162 -7.50 21.95 41.75
C GLY A 162 -6.52 22.46 40.67
N ILE A 163 -6.66 21.94 39.46
CA ILE A 163 -5.92 22.37 38.27
C ILE A 163 -6.95 22.93 37.28
N PHE A 164 -6.68 24.10 36.73
CA PHE A 164 -7.47 24.67 35.65
C PHE A 164 -6.58 25.38 34.64
N ILE A 165 -7.06 25.46 33.40
CA ILE A 165 -6.46 26.19 32.28
C ILE A 165 -7.44 27.29 31.92
N PHE A 166 -6.95 28.51 31.68
CA PHE A 166 -7.78 29.63 31.25
C PHE A 166 -7.16 30.34 30.06
N ASP A 167 -8.01 30.94 29.24
CA ASP A 167 -7.59 31.75 28.09
C ASP A 167 -7.07 33.12 28.60
N PRO A 168 -5.83 33.51 28.29
CA PRO A 168 -5.25 34.77 28.78
C PRO A 168 -5.93 36.03 28.22
N GLN A 169 -6.61 35.95 27.06
CA GLN A 169 -7.32 37.05 26.43
C GLN A 169 -8.75 37.18 26.97
N THR A 170 -9.52 36.10 26.93
CA THR A 170 -10.94 36.12 27.33
C THR A 170 -11.16 35.91 28.82
N LYS A 171 -10.12 35.43 29.53
CA LYS A 171 -10.11 35.07 30.96
C LYS A 171 -11.07 33.95 31.33
N ARG A 172 -11.59 33.25 30.32
CA ARG A 172 -12.51 32.14 30.45
C ARG A 172 -11.76 30.87 30.82
N ILE A 173 -12.33 30.07 31.71
CA ILE A 173 -11.79 28.74 32.01
C ILE A 173 -12.01 27.83 30.80
N LEU A 174 -10.93 27.20 30.32
CA LEU A 174 -10.94 26.28 29.19
C LEU A 174 -11.10 24.84 29.66
N GLU A 175 -10.39 24.46 30.72
CA GLU A 175 -10.42 23.12 31.28
C GLU A 175 -10.21 23.21 32.80
N ALA A 176 -10.80 22.27 33.54
CA ALA A 176 -10.55 22.11 34.97
C ALA A 176 -10.58 20.62 35.34
N ASN A 177 -9.73 20.20 36.28
CA ASN A 177 -9.77 18.84 36.79
C ASN A 177 -10.96 18.64 37.75
N GLU A 178 -11.30 17.38 37.99
CA GLU A 178 -12.39 16.97 38.90
C GLU A 178 -12.20 17.55 40.31
N GLN A 179 -10.96 17.65 40.78
CA GLN A 179 -10.69 18.21 42.10
C GLN A 179 -11.02 19.71 42.19
N PHE A 180 -10.76 20.50 41.14
CA PHE A 180 -11.11 21.92 41.13
C PHE A 180 -12.62 22.13 41.18
N THR A 181 -13.37 21.37 40.36
CA THR A 181 -14.85 21.43 40.33
C THR A 181 -15.44 21.04 41.69
N LEU A 182 -14.94 19.97 42.32
CA LEU A 182 -15.30 19.56 43.69
C LEU A 182 -14.97 20.63 44.74
N MET A 183 -13.79 21.24 44.66
CA MET A 183 -13.36 22.28 45.60
C MET A 183 -14.20 23.56 45.51
N MET A 184 -14.63 23.93 44.30
CA MET A 184 -15.34 25.18 44.03
C MET A 184 -16.87 25.02 44.04
N GLY A 185 -17.37 23.79 43.89
CA GLY A 185 -18.80 23.46 43.92
C GLY A 185 -19.55 23.73 42.61
N TYR A 186 -18.82 23.92 41.50
CA TYR A 186 -19.39 24.06 40.15
C TYR A 186 -19.25 22.72 39.41
N ASP A 187 -20.19 22.40 38.53
CA ASP A 187 -19.98 21.29 37.60
C ASP A 187 -19.01 21.67 36.46
N GLN A 188 -18.68 20.72 35.60
CA GLN A 188 -17.71 20.95 34.52
C GLN A 188 -18.21 21.97 33.50
N GLU A 189 -19.46 21.87 33.04
CA GLU A 189 -20.04 22.78 32.04
C GLU A 189 -20.16 24.20 32.58
N GLU A 190 -20.57 24.34 33.85
CA GLU A 190 -20.61 25.60 34.57
C GLU A 190 -19.20 26.19 34.69
N THR A 191 -18.22 25.39 35.09
CA THR A 191 -16.83 25.85 35.26
C THR A 191 -16.24 26.39 33.96
N GLU A 192 -16.47 25.71 32.84
CA GLU A 192 -16.04 26.14 31.50
C GLU A 192 -16.76 27.41 31.02
N SER A 193 -17.88 27.81 31.63
CA SER A 193 -18.58 29.06 31.32
C SER A 193 -18.10 30.27 32.13
N LEU A 194 -17.37 30.01 33.22
CA LEU A 194 -16.89 31.04 34.15
C LEU A 194 -15.62 31.72 33.66
N ARG A 195 -15.38 32.91 34.19
CA ARG A 195 -14.09 33.61 34.09
C ARG A 195 -13.37 33.51 35.42
N ILE A 196 -12.04 33.59 35.36
CA ILE A 196 -11.19 33.52 36.56
C ILE A 196 -11.59 34.56 37.63
N TYR A 197 -12.07 35.74 37.21
CA TYR A 197 -12.56 36.81 38.10
C TYR A 197 -13.74 36.39 38.98
N ASP A 198 -14.56 35.43 38.53
CA ASP A 198 -15.80 35.04 39.22
C ASP A 198 -15.52 34.30 40.53
N PHE A 199 -14.30 33.78 40.67
CA PHE A 199 -13.79 33.15 41.88
C PHE A 199 -13.22 34.15 42.89
N TYR A 200 -13.02 35.42 42.53
CA TYR A 200 -12.47 36.42 43.45
C TYR A 200 -13.56 37.19 44.19
N GLN A 201 -13.24 37.64 45.41
CA GLN A 201 -14.12 38.52 46.18
C GLN A 201 -14.23 39.91 45.56
N GLU A 202 -13.08 40.48 45.14
CA GLU A 202 -12.99 41.79 44.52
C GLU A 202 -12.29 41.71 43.18
N LYS A 203 -12.83 42.42 42.17
CA LYS A 203 -12.25 42.46 40.82
C LYS A 203 -10.86 43.11 40.78
N SER A 204 -10.58 44.04 41.70
CA SER A 204 -9.26 44.69 41.86
C SER A 204 -8.17 43.67 42.17
N LEU A 205 -8.41 42.77 43.12
CA LEU A 205 -7.49 41.71 43.54
C LEU A 205 -7.22 40.70 42.41
N ALA A 206 -8.26 40.39 41.64
CA ALA A 206 -8.14 39.51 40.48
C ALA A 206 -7.31 40.13 39.35
N GLU A 207 -7.46 41.44 39.11
CA GLU A 207 -6.73 42.15 38.06
C GLU A 207 -5.23 42.28 38.40
N GLU A 208 -4.90 42.57 39.67
CA GLU A 208 -3.52 42.58 40.16
C GLU A 208 -2.84 41.22 39.98
N ASP A 209 -3.49 40.15 40.45
CA ASP A 209 -2.96 38.78 40.31
C ASP A 209 -2.81 38.38 38.85
N LEU A 210 -3.80 38.70 37.99
CA LEU A 210 -3.74 38.38 36.58
C LEU A 210 -2.65 39.15 35.85
N GLN A 211 -2.44 40.43 36.20
CA GLN A 211 -1.36 41.21 35.62
C GLN A 211 0.00 40.59 35.96
N ASP A 212 0.15 40.10 37.19
CA ASP A 212 1.35 39.41 37.65
C ASP A 212 1.54 38.03 37.01
N ILE A 213 0.47 37.21 36.95
CA ILE A 213 0.47 35.90 36.27
C ILE A 213 0.81 36.08 34.79
N LEU A 214 0.24 37.10 34.14
CA LEU A 214 0.49 37.35 32.73
C LEU A 214 1.88 37.97 32.47
N GLY A 215 2.41 38.72 33.42
CA GLY A 215 3.70 39.40 33.31
C GLY A 215 4.91 38.52 33.64
N LYS A 216 4.71 37.39 34.34
CA LYS A 216 5.78 36.52 34.88
C LYS A 216 5.66 35.10 34.33
N SER A 217 6.79 34.46 34.02
CA SER A 217 6.83 33.08 33.47
C SER A 217 6.41 32.00 34.49
N LEU A 218 6.69 32.23 35.77
CA LEU A 218 6.25 31.42 36.90
C LEU A 218 5.83 32.36 38.03
N HIS A 219 4.63 32.18 38.58
CA HIS A 219 4.13 33.01 39.66
C HIS A 219 3.41 32.14 40.71
N SER A 220 3.62 32.48 41.98
CA SER A 220 2.96 31.82 43.10
C SER A 220 2.29 32.87 43.97
N ILE A 221 1.00 32.72 44.20
CA ILE A 221 0.20 33.57 45.08
C ILE A 221 -0.18 32.71 46.28
N THR A 222 0.09 33.18 47.49
CA THR A 222 -0.21 32.45 48.72
C THR A 222 -1.38 33.08 49.47
N ASN A 223 -2.14 32.26 50.18
CA ASN A 223 -3.27 32.66 51.05
C ASN A 223 -4.33 33.52 50.35
N ARG A 224 -4.65 33.26 49.07
CA ARG A 224 -5.71 33.98 48.35
C ARG A 224 -7.08 33.43 48.74
N GLN A 225 -8.10 34.29 48.80
CA GLN A 225 -9.47 33.87 49.12
C GLN A 225 -10.29 33.69 47.84
N TYR A 226 -10.69 32.46 47.55
CA TYR A 226 -11.57 32.12 46.44
C TYR A 226 -12.99 31.89 46.94
N ARG A 227 -13.97 32.38 46.17
CA ARG A 227 -15.40 32.27 46.43
C ARG A 227 -15.99 31.06 45.71
N ARG A 228 -16.64 30.18 46.47
CA ARG A 228 -17.38 29.01 45.98
C ARG A 228 -18.75 29.38 45.43
N LYS A 229 -19.39 28.43 44.73
CA LYS A 229 -20.78 28.56 44.24
C LYS A 229 -21.79 28.86 45.34
N ASP A 230 -21.61 28.27 46.52
CA ASP A 230 -22.48 28.47 47.69
C ASP A 230 -22.25 29.82 48.41
N GLY A 231 -21.31 30.64 47.93
CA GLY A 231 -20.94 31.94 48.51
C GLY A 231 -19.94 31.86 49.66
N THR A 232 -19.51 30.67 50.08
CA THR A 232 -18.44 30.49 51.08
C THR A 232 -17.06 30.73 50.47
N TYR A 233 -16.05 30.94 51.33
CA TYR A 233 -14.68 31.21 50.91
C TYR A 233 -13.74 30.08 51.29
N ILE A 234 -12.75 29.84 50.42
CA ILE A 234 -11.62 28.96 50.69
C ILE A 234 -10.30 29.69 50.51
N SER A 235 -9.34 29.36 51.37
CA SER A 235 -7.96 29.80 51.19
C SER A 235 -7.28 28.89 50.16
N VAL A 236 -6.67 29.48 49.13
CA VAL A 236 -5.94 28.78 48.09
C VAL A 236 -4.53 29.33 47.94
N ASP A 237 -3.60 28.42 47.70
CA ASP A 237 -2.27 28.75 47.19
C ASP A 237 -2.26 28.43 45.69
N ILE A 238 -1.98 29.43 44.87
CA ILE A 238 -2.07 29.36 43.41
C ILE A 238 -0.65 29.32 42.87
N SER A 239 -0.34 28.32 42.06
CA SER A 239 0.90 28.27 41.29
C SER A 239 0.56 28.26 39.81
N THR A 240 1.13 29.18 39.05
CA THR A 240 0.87 29.32 37.61
C THR A 240 2.13 29.09 36.80
N CYS A 241 1.96 28.44 35.66
CA CYS A 241 2.99 28.32 34.63
C CYS A 241 2.39 28.66 33.28
N TRP A 242 3.23 29.16 32.38
CA TRP A 242 2.85 29.42 31.00
C TRP A 242 3.02 28.18 30.13
N SER A 243 2.04 27.94 29.27
CA SER A 243 2.14 26.93 28.22
C SER A 243 1.87 27.58 26.86
N GLU A 244 2.78 27.39 25.91
CA GLU A 244 2.62 27.83 24.52
C GLU A 244 1.66 26.92 23.72
N SER A 245 1.33 25.74 24.26
CA SER A 245 0.50 24.73 23.56
C SER A 245 -1.01 24.97 23.66
N GLY A 246 -1.46 26.05 24.31
CA GLY A 246 -2.87 26.37 24.54
C GLY A 246 -3.64 26.94 23.34
N LYS A 247 -3.04 27.02 22.14
CA LYS A 247 -3.82 27.25 20.91
C LYS A 247 -4.50 25.94 20.54
N SER A 248 -5.68 25.69 21.13
CA SER A 248 -6.61 24.68 20.63
C SER A 248 -6.76 24.87 19.13
N SER A 249 -6.24 23.89 18.40
CA SER A 249 -6.43 23.75 16.96
C SER A 249 -7.78 23.04 16.80
N VAL A 250 -8.85 23.81 16.87
CA VAL A 250 -10.14 23.46 16.28
C VAL A 250 -10.38 24.41 15.12
#